data_AF-A0A1V3TZJ3-F1
#
_entry.id   AF-A0A1V3TZJ3-F1
#
_cell.length_a   1.000
_cell.length_b   1.000
_cell.length_c   1.000
_cell.angle_alpha   90.00
_cell.angle_beta   90.00
_cell.angle_gamma   90.00
#
_symmetry.space_group_name_H-M   'P 1'
#
loop_
_entity.id
_entity.type
_entity.pdbx_description
1 polymer ?
#
loop_
_entity_poly.entity_id
_entity_poly.type
_entity_poly.pdbx_seq_one_letter_code
_entity_poly.pdbx_strand_id
1 'polypeptide(L)'
;MLSAIGITTMIIVSCNREQSDNYLGTERTAAKAGRFDNKPFIWDVKTSERPDNETFLGDLSIGNARPVASGSLGKLARVNEDFFPNNPMIYPGATFSHRNAYVVSNPFTEELREEKAPFDLNFMFSNPYVIRDIENKGSGFSTYNENLSKALESSNFRNYINSGAKREIDYSATECYSYSDVEKAFSANTGFGKIFTAKMSNNSKKVNTRSIYLARLISTSFDVIFEPNSNGFFKSKTISDLINKEGKYLLPEVCDYYLDFPDDPHYMAYSVYAKKVSYGRFVFVAIESEYSYSEVKKAIESTFNLWKISGGLKYDEKMTEIMSKSVVTLYSNGDNTSESFWGTSLDGLKSVFDVKYNQNFYGAPIYAYMKSFLRWDFGPGHDFCSWKR
;
A
#
# COMPACT_ATOMS: atom_id res chain seq x y z
N MET A 1 15.77 -89.94 9.57
CA MET A 1 14.49 -90.16 10.28
C MET A 1 14.18 -88.92 11.09
N LEU A 2 12.90 -88.62 11.25
CA LEU A 2 12.30 -87.47 11.95
C LEU A 2 13.15 -86.90 13.11
N SER A 3 13.20 -85.57 13.23
CA SER A 3 12.76 -84.95 14.49
C SER A 3 12.55 -83.45 14.35
N ALA A 4 11.69 -82.97 15.25
CA ALA A 4 11.05 -81.68 15.32
C ALA A 4 11.86 -80.65 16.14
N ILE A 5 11.45 -79.39 15.96
CA ILE A 5 11.33 -78.29 16.95
C ILE A 5 12.56 -77.97 17.82
N GLY A 6 13.03 -76.73 17.67
CA GLY A 6 13.83 -76.03 18.67
C GLY A 6 13.82 -74.54 18.42
N ILE A 7 12.93 -73.83 19.12
CA ILE A 7 12.88 -72.36 19.20
C ILE A 7 14.11 -71.90 19.97
N THR A 8 14.91 -70.99 19.38
CA THR A 8 15.70 -70.05 20.17
C THR A 8 15.79 -68.71 19.46
N THR A 9 15.09 -67.74 20.00
CA THR A 9 15.22 -66.31 19.69
C THR A 9 16.62 -65.85 20.09
N MET A 10 17.39 -65.31 19.14
CA MET A 10 18.53 -64.44 19.43
C MET A 10 18.39 -63.19 18.58
N ILE A 11 18.14 -62.07 19.26
CA ILE A 11 18.29 -60.73 18.71
C ILE A 11 19.77 -60.39 18.83
N ILE A 12 20.46 -60.26 17.70
CA ILE A 12 21.75 -59.56 17.62
C ILE A 12 21.75 -58.68 16.38
N VAL A 13 22.01 -57.39 16.63
CA VAL A 13 22.24 -56.30 15.69
C VAL A 13 23.35 -56.63 14.70
N SER A 14 23.17 -56.32 13.41
CA SER A 14 24.30 -56.14 12.49
C SER A 14 23.99 -55.17 11.35
N CYS A 15 25.03 -54.45 10.98
CA CYS A 15 25.09 -53.28 10.12
C CYS A 15 24.81 -53.52 8.63
N ASN A 16 24.42 -52.41 7.98
CA ASN A 16 24.62 -51.99 6.60
C ASN A 16 25.11 -53.03 5.58
N ARG A 17 24.29 -53.20 4.54
CA ARG A 17 24.77 -53.58 3.21
C ARG A 17 24.04 -52.75 2.15
N GLU A 18 24.85 -52.09 1.34
CA GLU A 18 24.49 -51.22 0.22
C GLU A 18 23.45 -51.85 -0.70
N GLN A 19 22.45 -51.04 -1.09
CA GLN A 19 21.69 -51.28 -2.31
C GLN A 19 21.76 -50.02 -3.15
N SER A 20 22.49 -50.14 -4.25
CA SER A 20 22.65 -49.15 -5.30
C SER A 20 21.32 -48.92 -6.00
N ASP A 21 20.68 -47.79 -5.74
CA ASP A 21 19.63 -47.26 -6.60
C ASP A 21 20.18 -46.07 -7.38
N ASN A 22 20.45 -46.32 -8.66
CA ASN A 22 20.65 -45.30 -9.68
C ASN A 22 19.39 -44.43 -9.79
N TYR A 23 19.36 -43.33 -9.05
CA TYR A 23 18.46 -42.23 -9.36
C TYR A 23 19.19 -41.20 -10.21
N LEU A 24 18.83 -41.21 -11.49
CA LEU A 24 19.01 -40.13 -12.45
C LEU A 24 18.90 -38.78 -11.74
N GLY A 25 20.02 -38.05 -11.73
CA GLY A 25 20.08 -36.66 -11.31
C GLY A 25 19.11 -35.84 -12.13
N THR A 26 17.96 -35.54 -11.53
CA THR A 26 17.19 -34.37 -11.93
C THR A 26 17.95 -33.19 -11.34
N GLU A 27 18.81 -32.58 -12.16
CA GLU A 27 19.24 -31.20 -11.91
C GLU A 27 17.96 -30.38 -11.80
N ARG A 28 17.54 -30.09 -10.56
CA ARG A 28 16.68 -28.95 -10.29
C ARG A 28 17.46 -27.76 -10.77
N THR A 29 17.17 -27.28 -11.98
CA THR A 29 17.51 -25.91 -12.37
C THR A 29 17.08 -25.01 -11.22
N ALA A 30 18.05 -24.47 -10.48
CA ALA A 30 17.77 -23.59 -9.36
C ALA A 30 16.87 -22.48 -9.90
N ALA A 31 15.64 -22.39 -9.38
CA ALA A 31 14.72 -21.35 -9.77
C ALA A 31 15.45 -20.01 -9.61
N LYS A 32 15.54 -19.23 -10.69
CA LYS A 32 16.23 -17.95 -10.67
C LYS A 32 15.59 -17.09 -9.57
N ALA A 33 16.40 -16.66 -8.60
CA ALA A 33 15.91 -15.83 -7.51
C ALA A 33 15.23 -14.57 -8.04
N GLY A 34 14.08 -14.23 -7.46
CA GLY A 34 13.38 -12.97 -7.68
C GLY A 34 14.26 -11.78 -7.29
N ARG A 35 14.02 -10.64 -7.92
CA ARG A 35 14.80 -9.42 -7.70
C ARG A 35 14.83 -9.01 -6.22
N PHE A 36 13.69 -9.19 -5.54
CA PHE A 36 13.47 -8.77 -4.16
C PHE A 36 13.40 -9.96 -3.20
N ASP A 37 13.95 -11.13 -3.55
CA ASP A 37 14.02 -12.27 -2.61
C ASP A 37 15.03 -11.99 -1.49
N ASN A 38 16.14 -11.34 -1.82
CA ASN A 38 17.25 -11.08 -0.89
C ASN A 38 17.57 -9.58 -0.76
N LYS A 39 16.66 -8.71 -1.21
CA LYS A 39 16.83 -7.25 -1.21
C LYS A 39 15.48 -6.59 -0.90
N PRO A 40 15.46 -5.45 -0.18
CA PRO A 40 14.25 -4.66 0.01
C PRO A 40 13.63 -4.25 -1.32
N PHE A 41 12.30 -4.11 -1.33
CA PHE A 41 11.59 -3.57 -2.48
C PHE A 41 11.97 -2.11 -2.71
N ILE A 42 12.16 -1.71 -3.97
CA ILE A 42 12.44 -0.31 -4.34
C ILE A 42 11.70 0.09 -5.63
N TRP A 43 11.27 1.34 -5.68
CA TRP A 43 10.86 2.00 -6.92
C TRP A 43 12.11 2.61 -7.58
N ASP A 44 12.50 2.10 -8.75
CA ASP A 44 13.68 2.57 -9.51
C ASP A 44 13.46 3.96 -10.11
N VAL A 45 12.21 4.31 -10.36
CA VAL A 45 11.80 5.60 -10.89
C VAL A 45 10.77 6.20 -9.94
N LYS A 46 10.91 7.48 -9.66
CA LYS A 46 9.94 8.31 -8.93
C LYS A 46 9.97 9.72 -9.53
N THR A 47 8.81 10.28 -9.86
CA THR A 47 8.71 11.69 -10.30
C THR A 47 8.23 12.64 -9.23
N SER A 48 7.64 12.09 -8.16
CA SER A 48 7.09 12.89 -7.07
C SER A 48 8.22 13.49 -6.25
N GLU A 49 8.13 14.78 -5.94
CA GLU A 49 8.99 15.45 -4.95
C GLU A 49 8.51 15.23 -3.51
N ARG A 50 7.50 14.37 -3.31
CA ARG A 50 6.97 14.06 -1.99
C ARG A 50 8.05 13.45 -1.10
N PRO A 51 8.10 13.81 0.19
CA PRO A 51 9.01 13.20 1.15
C PRO A 51 8.83 11.68 1.22
N ASP A 52 9.93 10.95 1.36
CA ASP A 52 9.91 9.49 1.52
C ASP A 52 9.23 9.01 2.82
N ASN A 53 8.95 9.91 3.77
CA ASN A 53 8.26 9.61 5.02
C ASN A 53 6.71 9.67 4.93
N GLU A 54 6.15 9.93 3.75
CA GLU A 54 4.71 9.77 3.52
C GLU A 54 4.37 8.30 3.19
N THR A 55 3.53 7.69 4.03
CA THR A 55 3.07 6.32 3.84
C THR A 55 2.00 6.28 2.76
N PHE A 56 2.23 5.48 1.71
CA PHE A 56 1.21 5.20 0.71
C PHE A 56 0.13 4.26 1.29
N LEU A 57 -1.13 4.62 1.08
CA LEU A 57 -2.31 3.95 1.63
C LEU A 57 -3.15 3.23 0.56
N GLY A 58 -2.81 3.39 -0.72
CA GLY A 58 -3.70 2.97 -1.79
C GLY A 58 -3.95 1.47 -1.81
N ASP A 59 -2.93 0.65 -1.62
CA ASP A 59 -3.07 -0.81 -1.54
C ASP A 59 -3.79 -1.25 -0.26
N LEU A 60 -3.63 -0.53 0.85
CA LEU A 60 -4.43 -0.73 2.08
C LEU A 60 -5.91 -0.38 1.89
N SER A 61 -6.21 0.49 0.93
CA SER A 61 -7.56 0.97 0.64
C SER A 61 -8.39 -0.01 -0.20
N ILE A 62 -7.89 -1.23 -0.40
CA ILE A 62 -8.50 -2.26 -1.25
C ILE A 62 -8.96 -3.42 -0.36
N GLY A 63 -10.28 -3.55 -0.21
CA GLY A 63 -10.90 -4.60 0.59
C GLY A 63 -11.05 -5.90 -0.18
N ASN A 64 -10.58 -7.01 0.40
CA ASN A 64 -10.76 -8.34 -0.17
C ASN A 64 -12.09 -8.94 0.33
N ALA A 65 -13.04 -9.26 -0.56
CA ALA A 65 -14.11 -10.18 -0.19
C ALA A 65 -13.50 -11.58 0.00
N ARG A 66 -13.63 -12.17 1.20
CA ARG A 66 -13.27 -13.59 1.38
C ARG A 66 -14.24 -14.43 0.54
N PRO A 67 -13.77 -15.42 -0.25
CA PRO A 67 -14.67 -16.42 -0.79
C PRO A 67 -15.36 -17.11 0.40
N VAL A 68 -16.69 -17.01 0.47
CA VAL A 68 -17.47 -17.74 1.46
C VAL A 68 -17.26 -19.21 1.16
N ALA A 69 -16.55 -19.91 2.05
CA ALA A 69 -16.44 -21.36 2.01
C ALA A 69 -17.78 -21.99 2.42
N SER A 70 -18.79 -21.85 1.56
CA SER A 70 -20.02 -22.61 1.63
C SER A 70 -19.75 -24.00 1.03
N GLY A 71 -19.94 -25.03 1.85
CA GLY A 71 -19.51 -26.39 1.59
C GLY A 71 -20.14 -27.05 0.36
N SER A 72 -19.34 -27.97 -0.20
CA SER A 72 -19.69 -29.07 -1.10
C SER A 72 -20.20 -28.73 -2.50
N LEU A 73 -19.65 -29.51 -3.44
CA LEU A 73 -20.00 -29.68 -4.84
C LEU A 73 -19.45 -28.66 -5.84
N GLY A 74 -18.33 -29.05 -6.45
CA GLY A 74 -18.16 -28.93 -7.90
C GLY A 74 -17.50 -27.65 -8.39
N LYS A 75 -16.36 -27.85 -9.07
CA LYS A 75 -15.69 -26.95 -10.02
C LYS A 75 -16.52 -25.75 -10.50
N LEU A 76 -15.86 -24.59 -10.48
CA LEU A 76 -16.26 -23.24 -10.92
C LEU A 76 -16.74 -22.33 -9.79
N ALA A 77 -15.86 -22.08 -8.82
CA ALA A 77 -15.90 -20.79 -8.12
C ALA A 77 -15.74 -19.70 -9.18
N ARG A 78 -16.83 -19.00 -9.50
CA ARG A 78 -16.79 -17.79 -10.31
C ARG A 78 -15.96 -16.78 -9.52
N VAL A 79 -14.73 -16.54 -9.96
CA VAL A 79 -13.78 -15.55 -9.45
C VAL A 79 -14.21 -14.15 -9.90
N ASN A 80 -15.44 -13.76 -9.53
CA ASN A 80 -15.74 -12.34 -9.35
C ASN A 80 -15.45 -12.07 -7.88
N GLU A 81 -14.16 -11.98 -7.56
CA GLU A 81 -13.69 -11.45 -6.28
C GLU A 81 -14.00 -9.96 -6.31
N ASP A 82 -15.20 -9.62 -5.82
CA ASP A 82 -15.63 -8.23 -5.73
C ASP A 82 -14.74 -7.53 -4.70
N PHE A 83 -13.95 -6.58 -5.19
CA PHE A 83 -13.22 -5.64 -4.35
C PHE A 83 -14.12 -4.47 -4.03
N PHE A 84 -14.17 -4.12 -2.76
CA PHE A 84 -14.78 -2.86 -2.34
C PHE A 84 -13.66 -1.93 -1.89
N PRO A 85 -13.78 -0.62 -2.15
CA PRO A 85 -12.97 0.36 -1.45
C PRO A 85 -13.04 0.06 0.04
N ASN A 86 -11.93 -0.37 0.63
CA ASN A 86 -11.79 -0.45 2.07
C ASN A 86 -11.25 0.91 2.49
N ASN A 87 -11.92 1.62 3.37
CA ASN A 87 -11.32 2.83 3.90
C ASN A 87 -10.49 2.39 5.13
N PRO A 88 -9.15 2.31 5.05
CA PRO A 88 -8.36 2.16 6.27
C PRO A 88 -8.86 3.21 7.26
N MET A 89 -8.93 2.90 8.55
CA MET A 89 -9.42 3.83 9.58
C MET A 89 -8.45 5.00 9.82
N ILE A 90 -7.76 5.44 8.77
CA ILE A 90 -6.81 6.52 8.75
C ILE A 90 -7.49 7.79 8.23
N TYR A 91 -7.47 8.79 9.09
CA TYR A 91 -7.97 10.12 8.84
C TYR A 91 -7.08 11.12 9.58
N PRO A 92 -7.03 12.39 9.20
CA PRO A 92 -6.27 13.41 9.93
C PRO A 92 -6.62 13.40 11.43
N GLY A 93 -5.61 13.11 12.26
CA GLY A 93 -5.75 12.97 13.70
C GLY A 93 -5.88 11.53 14.20
N ALA A 94 -6.16 10.53 13.35
CA ALA A 94 -6.22 9.13 13.74
C ALA A 94 -4.91 8.70 14.42
N THR A 95 -5.03 7.93 15.49
CA THR A 95 -3.93 7.55 16.38
C THR A 95 -3.73 6.05 16.41
N PHE A 96 -2.48 5.59 16.33
CA PHE A 96 -2.15 4.16 16.27
C PHE A 96 -0.92 3.86 17.12
N SER A 97 -0.90 2.68 17.74
CA SER A 97 0.33 2.18 18.36
C SER A 97 1.41 1.98 17.30
N HIS A 98 2.68 2.12 17.70
CA HIS A 98 3.81 1.88 16.81
C HIS A 98 3.71 0.51 16.11
N ARG A 99 3.35 -0.52 16.89
CA ARG A 99 3.16 -1.89 16.40
C ARG A 99 2.08 -1.96 15.32
N ASN A 100 0.91 -1.34 15.55
CA ASN A 100 -0.18 -1.36 14.57
C ASN A 100 0.17 -0.54 13.31
N ALA A 101 0.95 0.55 13.43
CA ALA A 101 1.33 1.37 12.29
C ALA A 101 2.41 0.69 11.40
N TYR A 102 3.42 0.05 12.00
CA TYR A 102 4.64 -0.30 11.26
C TYR A 102 5.00 -1.79 11.26
N VAL A 103 4.62 -2.56 12.29
CA VAL A 103 5.12 -3.93 12.47
C VAL A 103 4.18 -5.00 11.93
N VAL A 104 2.87 -4.77 12.00
CA VAL A 104 1.88 -5.74 11.52
C VAL A 104 1.74 -5.71 9.99
N SER A 105 1.37 -6.86 9.41
CA SER A 105 1.15 -7.01 7.97
C SER A 105 -0.13 -6.36 7.44
N ASN A 106 -1.03 -5.92 8.33
CA ASN A 106 -2.24 -5.17 7.99
C ASN A 106 -2.39 -3.96 8.93
N PRO A 107 -1.65 -2.87 8.67
CA PRO A 107 -1.57 -1.72 9.56
C PRO A 107 -2.84 -0.86 9.56
N PHE A 108 -2.92 0.05 10.52
CA PHE A 108 -4.01 1.05 10.67
C PHE A 108 -5.40 0.45 10.87
N THR A 109 -5.43 -0.69 11.56
CA THR A 109 -6.65 -1.47 11.85
C THR A 109 -7.17 -1.27 13.26
N GLU A 110 -6.32 -0.84 14.19
CA GLU A 110 -6.64 -0.70 15.62
C GLU A 110 -6.29 0.72 16.07
N GLU A 111 -7.27 1.63 15.97
CA GLU A 111 -7.12 3.01 16.43
C GLU A 111 -7.05 3.08 17.97
N LEU A 112 -6.11 3.86 18.49
CA LEU A 112 -6.07 4.28 19.88
C LEU A 112 -7.16 5.36 20.11
N ARG A 113 -8.34 4.95 20.59
CA ARG A 113 -9.54 5.81 20.69
C ARG A 113 -9.62 6.72 21.92
N GLU A 114 -8.50 7.30 22.30
CA GLU A 114 -8.44 8.28 23.41
C GLU A 114 -9.07 9.62 23.02
N GLU A 115 -9.70 10.30 24.00
CA GLU A 115 -10.28 11.62 23.78
C GLU A 115 -9.20 12.68 23.49
N LYS A 116 -9.30 13.29 22.32
CA LYS A 116 -8.38 14.33 21.86
C LYS A 116 -8.80 15.70 22.40
N ALA A 117 -7.83 16.53 22.76
CA ALA A 117 -8.06 17.95 23.05
C ALA A 117 -8.61 18.66 21.79
N PRO A 118 -9.26 19.83 21.94
CA PRO A 118 -9.75 20.57 20.78
C PRO A 118 -8.64 20.83 19.76
N PHE A 119 -8.93 20.58 18.49
CA PHE A 119 -7.94 20.61 17.40
C PHE A 119 -8.48 21.36 16.18
N ASP A 120 -7.58 21.72 15.29
CA ASP A 120 -7.92 22.39 14.04
C ASP A 120 -7.75 21.43 12.86
N LEU A 121 -8.61 21.57 11.85
CA LEU A 121 -8.49 20.91 10.55
C LEU A 121 -8.31 21.95 9.45
N ASN A 122 -7.27 21.75 8.66
CA ASN A 122 -6.93 22.61 7.53
C ASN A 122 -7.08 21.81 6.24
N PHE A 123 -8.09 22.14 5.43
CA PHE A 123 -8.33 21.55 4.12
C PHE A 123 -7.63 22.39 3.05
N MET A 124 -6.60 21.83 2.44
CA MET A 124 -5.68 22.49 1.50
C MET A 124 -6.24 22.51 0.07
N PHE A 125 -7.39 23.16 -0.07
CA PHE A 125 -7.92 23.63 -1.35
C PHE A 125 -7.11 24.85 -1.84
N SER A 126 -7.33 25.32 -3.08
CA SER A 126 -6.65 26.54 -3.59
C SER A 126 -6.85 27.75 -2.69
N ASN A 127 -8.04 27.89 -2.11
CA ASN A 127 -8.28 28.75 -0.95
C ASN A 127 -8.55 27.87 0.26
N PRO A 128 -7.63 27.76 1.23
CA PRO A 128 -7.77 26.88 2.39
C PRO A 128 -9.11 27.04 3.11
N TYR A 129 -9.71 25.90 3.51
CA TYR A 129 -10.87 25.89 4.41
C TYR A 129 -10.40 25.40 5.78
N VAL A 130 -10.60 26.23 6.81
CA VAL A 130 -10.10 25.96 8.16
C VAL A 130 -11.27 25.85 9.12
N ILE A 131 -11.32 24.76 9.87
CA ILE A 131 -12.26 24.58 10.97
C ILE A 131 -11.44 24.54 12.25
N ARG A 132 -11.70 25.48 13.16
CA ARG A 132 -10.96 25.64 14.41
C ARG A 132 -11.72 25.08 15.61
N ASP A 133 -10.97 24.75 16.65
CA ASP A 133 -11.49 24.40 17.98
C ASP A 133 -12.50 23.24 17.93
N ILE A 134 -12.24 22.22 17.11
CA ILE A 134 -13.11 21.05 16.97
C ILE A 134 -13.04 20.22 18.25
N GLU A 135 -14.15 20.12 18.96
CA GLU A 135 -14.27 19.21 20.08
C GLU A 135 -14.37 17.75 19.63
N ASN A 136 -13.45 16.91 20.10
CA ASN A 136 -13.58 15.46 19.97
C ASN A 136 -14.48 14.92 21.10
N LYS A 137 -15.62 14.32 20.75
CA LYS A 137 -16.54 13.67 21.69
C LYS A 137 -16.35 12.14 21.74
N GLY A 138 -15.12 11.67 21.54
CA GLY A 138 -14.78 10.23 21.52
C GLY A 138 -15.16 9.50 20.24
N SER A 139 -15.70 10.19 19.23
CA SER A 139 -16.18 9.63 17.98
C SER A 139 -15.24 9.87 16.79
N GLY A 140 -13.92 9.86 17.05
CA GLY A 140 -12.81 10.07 16.11
C GLY A 140 -13.17 10.19 14.62
N PHE A 141 -13.40 9.06 13.95
CA PHE A 141 -13.72 9.01 12.52
C PHE A 141 -15.04 9.71 12.15
N SER A 142 -16.09 9.57 12.96
CA SER A 142 -17.37 10.26 12.74
C SER A 142 -17.21 11.78 12.88
N THR A 143 -16.50 12.24 13.91
CA THR A 143 -16.18 13.68 14.08
C THR A 143 -15.43 14.20 12.85
N TYR A 144 -14.48 13.43 12.32
CA TYR A 144 -13.78 13.79 11.11
C TYR A 144 -14.71 13.86 9.89
N ASN A 145 -15.54 12.84 9.66
CA ASN A 145 -16.46 12.80 8.50
C ASN A 145 -17.47 13.94 8.50
N GLU A 146 -17.98 14.34 9.66
CA GLU A 146 -18.85 15.52 9.77
C GLU A 146 -18.12 16.79 9.32
N ASN A 147 -16.87 16.97 9.72
CA ASN A 147 -16.07 18.15 9.36
C ASN A 147 -15.58 18.11 7.91
N LEU A 148 -15.26 16.93 7.38
CA LEU A 148 -15.00 16.71 5.96
C LEU A 148 -16.22 17.08 5.13
N SER A 149 -17.42 16.66 5.53
CA SER A 149 -18.68 16.98 4.83
C SER A 149 -18.89 18.50 4.75
N LYS A 150 -18.71 19.22 5.87
CA LYS A 150 -18.76 20.70 5.90
C LYS A 150 -17.75 21.33 4.93
N ALA A 151 -16.52 20.80 4.88
CA ALA A 151 -15.49 21.32 3.98
C ALA A 151 -15.83 21.08 2.50
N LEU A 152 -16.39 19.91 2.17
CA LEU A 152 -16.81 19.55 0.81
C LEU A 152 -18.04 20.34 0.32
N GLU A 153 -18.92 20.75 1.23
CA GLU A 153 -20.07 21.62 0.92
C GLU A 153 -19.67 23.11 0.82
N SER A 154 -18.45 23.46 1.22
CA SER A 154 -17.99 24.85 1.27
C SER A 154 -17.81 25.46 -0.13
N SER A 155 -17.93 26.80 -0.18
CA SER A 155 -17.57 27.55 -1.40
C SER A 155 -16.10 27.39 -1.77
N ASN A 156 -15.21 27.16 -0.79
CA ASN A 156 -13.78 26.94 -1.00
C ASN A 156 -13.54 25.69 -1.85
N PHE A 157 -14.19 24.57 -1.49
CA PHE A 157 -14.08 23.33 -2.26
C PHE A 157 -14.71 23.48 -3.65
N ARG A 158 -15.91 24.08 -3.73
CA ARG A 158 -16.59 24.30 -5.01
C ARG A 158 -15.76 25.18 -5.96
N ASN A 159 -15.11 26.22 -5.46
CA ASN A 159 -14.22 27.06 -6.27
C ASN A 159 -12.96 26.29 -6.68
N TYR A 160 -12.40 25.48 -5.77
CA TYR A 160 -11.25 24.64 -6.04
C TYR A 160 -11.48 23.66 -7.19
N ILE A 161 -12.54 22.85 -7.15
CA ILE A 161 -12.85 21.87 -8.21
C ILE A 161 -13.20 22.53 -9.55
N ASN A 162 -13.75 23.75 -9.53
CA ASN A 162 -14.11 24.50 -10.74
C ASN A 162 -12.99 25.41 -11.27
N SER A 163 -11.85 25.48 -10.57
CA SER A 163 -10.72 26.32 -10.99
C SER A 163 -10.05 25.84 -12.30
N GLY A 164 -10.30 24.58 -12.69
CA GLY A 164 -9.61 23.94 -13.81
C GLY A 164 -8.16 23.57 -13.53
N ALA A 165 -7.66 23.79 -12.29
CA ALA A 165 -6.33 23.38 -11.88
C ALA A 165 -6.22 21.85 -11.95
N LYS A 166 -5.41 21.35 -12.89
CA LYS A 166 -5.07 19.92 -12.97
C LYS A 166 -3.82 19.68 -12.14
N ARG A 167 -3.89 18.77 -11.17
CA ARG A 167 -2.68 18.29 -10.48
C ARG A 167 -1.89 17.40 -11.42
N GLU A 168 -0.57 17.47 -11.31
CA GLU A 168 0.31 16.55 -12.04
C GLU A 168 0.08 15.11 -11.60
N ILE A 169 0.27 14.18 -12.54
CA ILE A 169 0.25 12.75 -12.27
C ILE A 169 1.67 12.34 -11.94
N ASP A 170 1.87 11.93 -10.69
CA ASP A 170 3.10 11.30 -10.23
C ASP A 170 3.16 9.86 -10.71
N TYR A 171 4.34 9.38 -11.06
CA TYR A 171 4.56 7.96 -11.30
C TYR A 171 5.77 7.41 -10.55
N SER A 172 5.66 6.15 -10.16
CA SER A 172 6.75 5.33 -9.66
C SER A 172 6.81 4.04 -10.45
N ALA A 173 8.00 3.51 -10.74
CA ALA A 173 8.12 2.27 -11.51
C ALA A 173 9.36 1.44 -11.14
N THR A 174 9.29 0.14 -11.38
CA THR A 174 10.35 -0.82 -11.08
C THR A 174 10.29 -2.03 -12.01
N GLU A 175 11.43 -2.69 -12.21
CA GLU A 175 11.49 -4.01 -12.87
C GLU A 175 11.18 -5.12 -11.87
N CYS A 176 10.32 -6.06 -12.26
CA CYS A 176 10.06 -7.30 -11.53
C CYS A 176 10.54 -8.50 -12.36
N TYR A 177 11.16 -9.51 -11.73
CA TYR A 177 11.60 -10.73 -12.42
C TYR A 177 10.58 -11.86 -12.33
N SER A 178 9.59 -11.72 -11.45
CA SER A 178 8.59 -12.73 -11.16
C SER A 178 7.29 -12.11 -10.62
N TYR A 179 6.21 -12.88 -10.58
CA TYR A 179 5.00 -12.48 -9.87
C TYR A 179 5.22 -12.33 -8.37
N SER A 180 6.13 -13.12 -7.76
CA SER A 180 6.54 -12.92 -6.37
C SER A 180 7.14 -11.53 -6.14
N ASP A 181 7.92 -11.02 -7.08
CA ASP A 181 8.44 -9.64 -7.00
C ASP A 181 7.33 -8.59 -7.08
N VAL A 182 6.26 -8.85 -7.86
CA VAL A 182 5.09 -7.98 -7.93
C VAL A 182 4.29 -8.03 -6.64
N GLU A 183 4.07 -9.21 -6.04
CA GLU A 183 3.35 -9.35 -4.77
C GLU A 183 4.03 -8.57 -3.64
N LYS A 184 5.36 -8.52 -3.61
CA LYS A 184 6.13 -7.75 -2.61
C LYS A 184 5.92 -6.24 -2.71
N ALA A 185 5.53 -5.72 -3.88
CA ALA A 185 5.15 -4.32 -4.02
C ALA A 185 3.89 -3.96 -3.21
N PHE A 186 3.11 -4.97 -2.81
CA PHE A 186 1.86 -4.86 -2.04
C PHE A 186 2.01 -5.51 -0.66
N SER A 187 3.18 -5.42 -0.02
CA SER A 187 3.45 -6.07 1.26
C SER A 187 2.50 -5.63 2.39
N ALA A 188 1.93 -4.43 2.29
CA ALA A 188 0.92 -3.91 3.22
C ALA A 188 -0.48 -4.52 3.00
N ASN A 189 -0.74 -5.10 1.83
CA ASN A 189 -1.96 -5.85 1.51
C ASN A 189 -1.63 -7.08 0.64
N THR A 190 -1.06 -8.10 1.29
CA THR A 190 -0.65 -9.35 0.61
C THR A 190 -1.80 -10.06 -0.12
N GLY A 191 -3.05 -9.86 0.33
CA GLY A 191 -4.23 -10.37 -0.34
C GLY A 191 -4.44 -9.71 -1.71
N PHE A 192 -4.36 -8.39 -1.77
CA PHE A 192 -4.43 -7.65 -3.03
C PHE A 192 -3.29 -8.05 -3.98
N GLY A 193 -2.06 -8.19 -3.46
CA GLY A 193 -0.91 -8.62 -4.25
C GLY A 193 -1.16 -9.95 -4.98
N LYS A 194 -1.65 -10.97 -4.28
CA LYS A 194 -1.97 -12.29 -4.86
C LYS A 194 -3.04 -12.23 -5.94
N ILE A 195 -4.05 -11.38 -5.75
CA ILE A 195 -5.13 -11.24 -6.72
C ILE A 195 -4.64 -10.48 -7.96
N PHE A 196 -3.85 -9.42 -7.75
CA PHE A 196 -3.25 -8.67 -8.84
C PHE A 196 -2.38 -9.58 -9.73
N THR A 197 -1.53 -10.43 -9.13
CA THR A 197 -0.73 -11.39 -9.89
C THR A 197 -1.54 -12.53 -10.51
N ALA A 198 -2.63 -12.97 -9.88
CA ALA A 198 -3.57 -13.89 -10.50
C ALA A 198 -4.24 -13.27 -11.75
N LYS A 199 -4.62 -11.99 -11.70
CA LYS A 199 -5.14 -11.25 -12.87
C LYS A 199 -4.09 -11.11 -13.96
N MET A 200 -2.83 -10.83 -13.59
CA MET A 200 -1.71 -10.85 -14.53
C MET A 200 -1.62 -12.21 -15.21
N SER A 201 -1.40 -13.30 -14.46
CA SER A 201 -1.24 -14.67 -14.98
C SER A 201 -2.37 -15.11 -15.91
N ASN A 202 -3.62 -14.73 -15.60
CA ASN A 202 -4.76 -15.01 -16.47
C ASN A 202 -4.68 -14.30 -17.83
N ASN A 203 -4.12 -13.08 -17.86
CA ASN A 203 -3.87 -12.31 -19.08
C ASN A 203 -2.59 -12.79 -19.82
N SER A 204 -1.59 -13.29 -19.09
CA SER A 204 -0.24 -13.61 -19.61
C SER A 204 -0.16 -14.86 -20.50
N LYS A 205 -1.24 -15.63 -20.66
CA LYS A 205 -1.30 -16.82 -21.54
C LYS A 205 -0.95 -16.56 -23.03
N LYS A 206 -0.51 -15.35 -23.36
CA LYS A 206 -0.30 -14.79 -24.70
C LYS A 206 1.14 -14.34 -24.96
N VAL A 207 2.06 -14.38 -23.99
CA VAL A 207 3.39 -13.76 -24.14
C VAL A 207 4.51 -14.54 -23.46
N ASN A 208 5.69 -14.62 -24.08
CA ASN A 208 6.90 -15.19 -23.47
C ASN A 208 7.65 -14.10 -22.67
N THR A 209 7.25 -13.90 -21.42
CA THR A 209 7.68 -12.76 -20.59
C THR A 209 9.20 -12.75 -20.36
N ARG A 210 9.88 -11.75 -20.93
CA ARG A 210 11.30 -11.42 -20.66
C ARG A 210 11.45 -10.38 -19.56
N SER A 211 10.50 -9.45 -19.45
CA SER A 211 10.48 -8.41 -18.42
C SER A 211 9.06 -8.12 -17.92
N ILE A 212 8.98 -7.72 -16.66
CA ILE A 212 7.76 -7.18 -16.04
C ILE A 212 8.07 -5.75 -15.59
N TYR A 213 7.37 -4.79 -16.19
CA TYR A 213 7.39 -3.39 -15.75
C TYR A 213 6.21 -3.15 -14.83
N LEU A 214 6.47 -2.87 -13.55
CA LEU A 214 5.44 -2.52 -12.58
C LEU A 214 5.49 -1.01 -12.33
N ALA A 215 4.35 -0.35 -12.40
CA ALA A 215 4.21 1.06 -12.13
C ALA A 215 2.99 1.38 -11.26
N ARG A 216 3.12 2.50 -10.56
CA ARG A 216 2.07 3.15 -9.79
C ARG A 216 1.95 4.59 -10.25
N LEU A 217 0.75 5.00 -10.66
CA LEU A 217 0.42 6.36 -11.04
C LEU A 217 -0.52 6.97 -10.01
N ILE A 218 -0.31 8.23 -9.63
CA ILE A 218 -1.08 8.90 -8.59
C ILE A 218 -1.41 10.33 -9.01
N SER A 219 -2.67 10.72 -8.83
CA SER A 219 -3.12 12.10 -8.91
C SER A 219 -3.71 12.49 -7.57
N THR A 220 -3.06 13.42 -6.87
CA THR A 220 -3.60 13.97 -5.62
C THR A 220 -4.62 15.05 -5.92
N SER A 221 -5.71 15.10 -5.17
CA SER A 221 -6.71 16.16 -5.21
C SER A 221 -6.42 17.20 -4.14
N PHE A 222 -6.48 16.86 -2.86
CA PHE A 222 -6.21 17.82 -1.78
C PHE A 222 -5.62 17.13 -0.57
N ASP A 223 -4.99 17.94 0.28
CA ASP A 223 -4.43 17.49 1.55
C ASP A 223 -5.30 18.02 2.68
N VAL A 224 -5.42 17.24 3.76
CA VAL A 224 -6.03 17.68 5.01
C VAL A 224 -5.00 17.55 6.11
N ILE A 225 -4.74 18.66 6.80
CA ILE A 225 -3.74 18.74 7.87
C ILE A 225 -4.47 18.84 9.21
N PHE A 226 -4.10 17.96 10.13
CA PHE A 226 -4.54 17.96 11.52
C PHE A 226 -3.59 18.82 12.36
N GLU A 227 -4.11 19.81 13.08
CA GLU A 227 -3.33 20.65 13.99
C GLU A 227 -3.73 20.40 15.44
N PRO A 228 -2.90 19.69 16.23
CA PRO A 228 -3.21 19.43 17.62
C PRO A 228 -3.21 20.71 18.45
N ASN A 229 -3.93 20.69 19.57
CA ASN A 229 -3.88 21.76 20.56
C ASN A 229 -2.44 22.00 21.05
N SER A 230 -2.05 23.26 21.19
CA SER A 230 -0.73 23.62 21.72
C SER A 230 -0.52 23.16 23.17
N ASN A 231 -1.59 22.95 23.93
CA ASN A 231 -1.53 22.57 25.34
C ASN A 231 -1.54 21.05 25.58
N GLY A 232 -1.65 20.24 24.53
CA GLY A 232 -1.61 18.77 24.62
C GLY A 232 -2.51 18.09 23.60
N PHE A 233 -2.13 16.88 23.18
CA PHE A 233 -2.89 16.14 22.16
C PHE A 233 -4.17 15.50 22.73
N PHE A 234 -4.10 14.92 23.93
CA PHE A 234 -5.21 14.23 24.57
C PHE A 234 -5.78 15.06 25.72
N LYS A 235 -7.09 14.95 25.98
CA LYS A 235 -7.71 15.59 27.16
C LYS A 235 -7.20 14.98 28.46
N SER A 236 -6.85 13.69 28.44
CA SER A 236 -6.25 13.01 29.58
C SER A 236 -4.90 13.65 29.91
N LYS A 237 -4.84 14.28 31.09
CA LYS A 237 -3.62 14.91 31.59
C LYS A 237 -2.52 13.87 31.85
N THR A 238 -2.87 12.69 32.40
CA THR A 238 -1.91 11.61 32.66
C THR A 238 -1.23 11.14 31.38
N ILE A 239 -1.99 10.97 30.30
CA ILE A 239 -1.47 10.56 29.00
C ILE A 239 -0.56 11.65 28.41
N SER A 240 -1.04 12.90 28.44
CA SER A 240 -0.27 14.04 27.95
C SER A 240 1.04 14.24 28.74
N ASP A 241 0.98 14.12 30.06
CA ASP A 241 2.16 14.20 30.95
C ASP A 241 3.14 13.07 30.67
N LEU A 242 2.65 11.85 30.43
CA LEU A 242 3.50 10.71 30.10
C LEU A 242 4.19 10.88 28.74
N ILE A 243 3.47 11.30 27.69
CA ILE A 243 4.07 11.63 26.39
C ILE A 243 5.16 12.70 26.55
N ASN A 244 4.86 13.76 27.30
CA ASN A 244 5.80 14.86 27.54
C ASN A 244 7.05 14.43 28.34
N LYS A 245 6.86 13.55 29.34
CA LYS A 245 7.93 13.06 30.21
C LYS A 245 8.81 12.05 29.51
N GLU A 246 8.22 10.99 28.97
CA GLU A 246 8.92 9.86 28.37
C GLU A 246 9.46 10.20 26.98
N GLY A 247 8.71 10.95 26.16
CA GLY A 247 9.13 11.36 24.82
C GLY A 247 10.37 12.26 24.76
N LYS A 248 10.85 12.75 25.92
CA LYS A 248 12.11 13.48 26.06
C LYS A 248 13.33 12.56 26.14
N TYR A 249 13.17 11.37 26.72
CA TYR A 249 14.27 10.46 27.07
C TYR A 249 14.39 9.24 26.14
N LEU A 250 13.35 8.96 25.36
CA LEU A 250 13.33 7.83 24.42
C LEU A 250 14.05 8.19 23.11
N LEU A 251 15.07 7.40 22.76
CA LEU A 251 15.80 7.50 21.50
C LEU A 251 15.12 6.68 20.40
N PRO A 252 15.25 7.06 19.11
CA PRO A 252 14.70 6.29 17.99
C PRO A 252 15.26 4.86 17.87
N GLU A 253 16.44 4.59 18.42
CA GLU A 253 17.22 3.36 18.19
C GLU A 253 16.71 2.13 18.97
N VAL A 254 15.70 2.27 19.85
CA VAL A 254 15.25 1.17 20.74
C VAL A 254 14.01 0.43 20.23
N CYS A 255 13.61 0.63 18.97
CA CYS A 255 12.33 0.16 18.42
C CYS A 255 12.14 -1.38 18.37
N ASP A 256 13.22 -2.17 18.28
CA ASP A 256 13.08 -3.63 18.12
C ASP A 256 12.82 -4.39 19.43
N TYR A 257 13.20 -3.82 20.58
CA TYR A 257 13.10 -4.50 21.89
C TYR A 257 11.71 -4.38 22.54
N TYR A 258 10.83 -3.50 22.00
CA TYR A 258 9.65 -3.02 22.71
C TYR A 258 8.31 -3.41 22.05
N LEU A 259 8.31 -4.41 21.16
CA LEU A 259 7.16 -4.84 20.38
C LEU A 259 6.21 -5.81 21.11
N ASP A 260 6.59 -6.29 22.29
CA ASP A 260 5.89 -7.34 23.04
C ASP A 260 4.86 -6.85 24.07
N PHE A 261 4.79 -5.54 24.35
CA PHE A 261 3.94 -4.98 25.42
C PHE A 261 3.11 -3.75 24.96
N PRO A 262 2.16 -3.89 24.02
CA PRO A 262 1.44 -2.75 23.43
C PRO A 262 0.56 -1.95 24.41
N ASP A 263 0.19 -2.52 25.56
CA ASP A 263 -0.73 -1.92 26.53
C ASP A 263 -0.04 -1.19 27.69
N ASP A 264 1.29 -1.21 27.75
CA ASP A 264 2.01 -0.46 28.78
C ASP A 264 2.00 1.05 28.42
N PRO A 265 1.58 1.93 29.36
CA PRO A 265 1.49 3.36 29.13
C PRO A 265 2.74 3.99 28.53
N HIS A 266 3.94 3.52 28.89
CA HIS A 266 5.22 4.04 28.39
C HIS A 266 5.34 3.96 26.86
N TYR A 267 4.67 3.01 26.21
CA TYR A 267 4.74 2.82 24.74
C TYR A 267 3.83 3.75 23.95
N MET A 268 2.94 4.49 24.63
CA MET A 268 2.14 5.52 24.00
C MET A 268 2.99 6.67 23.44
N ALA A 269 4.19 6.90 23.98
CA ALA A 269 5.12 7.90 23.45
C ALA A 269 5.66 7.54 22.05
N TYR A 270 5.77 6.24 21.72
CA TYR A 270 6.16 5.75 20.39
C TYR A 270 5.00 5.65 19.41
N SER A 271 3.76 5.82 19.89
CA SER A 271 2.58 5.82 19.05
C SER A 271 2.62 7.00 18.07
N VAL A 272 1.85 6.88 17.00
CA VAL A 272 1.82 7.85 15.92
C VAL A 272 0.41 8.36 15.68
N TYR A 273 0.32 9.55 15.09
CA TYR A 273 -0.92 10.09 14.57
C TYR A 273 -0.76 10.52 13.11
N ALA A 274 -1.86 10.48 12.35
CA ALA A 274 -1.90 10.99 10.99
C ALA A 274 -1.94 12.53 11.01
N LYS A 275 -0.79 13.18 10.82
CA LYS A 275 -0.67 14.65 10.77
C LYS A 275 -1.28 15.23 9.50
N LYS A 276 -1.13 14.52 8.38
CA LYS A 276 -1.66 14.90 7.08
C LYS A 276 -2.21 13.67 6.37
N VAL A 277 -3.37 13.79 5.73
CA VAL A 277 -3.88 12.78 4.79
C VAL A 277 -4.14 13.45 3.45
N SER A 278 -3.69 12.81 2.38
CA SER A 278 -3.86 13.30 1.01
C SER A 278 -4.87 12.45 0.28
N TYR A 279 -5.86 13.10 -0.33
CA TYR A 279 -6.95 12.48 -1.07
C TYR A 279 -6.68 12.53 -2.57
N GLY A 280 -7.11 11.54 -3.34
CA GLY A 280 -6.91 11.54 -4.79
C GLY A 280 -7.34 10.26 -5.49
N ARG A 281 -6.67 9.94 -6.60
CA ARG A 281 -6.77 8.64 -7.31
C ARG A 281 -5.40 8.04 -7.59
N PHE A 282 -5.35 6.71 -7.65
CA PHE A 282 -4.18 5.94 -8.04
C PHE A 282 -4.53 4.83 -9.04
N VAL A 283 -3.50 4.38 -9.75
CA VAL A 283 -3.55 3.26 -10.66
C VAL A 283 -2.29 2.42 -10.49
N PHE A 284 -2.44 1.11 -10.41
CA PHE A 284 -1.36 0.15 -10.60
C PHE A 284 -1.39 -0.40 -12.01
N VAL A 285 -0.22 -0.51 -12.63
CA VAL A 285 -0.04 -1.03 -13.99
C VAL A 285 1.11 -2.03 -13.96
N ALA A 286 0.85 -3.24 -14.42
CA ALA A 286 1.89 -4.20 -14.76
C ALA A 286 1.87 -4.46 -16.26
N ILE A 287 3.07 -4.52 -16.85
CA ILE A 287 3.27 -4.74 -18.27
C ILE A 287 4.25 -5.89 -18.43
N GLU A 288 3.77 -7.00 -18.95
CA GLU A 288 4.57 -8.18 -19.28
C GLU A 288 4.95 -8.11 -20.76
N SER A 289 6.24 -8.28 -21.06
CA SER A 289 6.75 -8.09 -22.42
C SER A 289 7.86 -9.07 -22.76
N GLU A 290 7.95 -9.45 -24.03
CA GLU A 290 9.09 -10.22 -24.58
C GLU A 290 10.34 -9.33 -24.79
N TYR A 291 10.17 -8.01 -24.72
CA TYR A 291 11.24 -7.03 -24.82
C TYR A 291 11.98 -6.86 -23.48
N SER A 292 13.17 -6.26 -23.53
CA SER A 292 13.92 -5.94 -22.31
C SER A 292 13.24 -4.83 -21.50
N TYR A 293 13.42 -4.84 -20.18
CA TYR A 293 12.89 -3.78 -19.32
C TYR A 293 13.29 -2.38 -19.78
N SER A 294 14.53 -2.21 -20.27
CA SER A 294 15.02 -0.92 -20.77
C SER A 294 14.23 -0.41 -21.99
N GLU A 295 13.76 -1.31 -22.85
CA GLU A 295 12.96 -0.96 -24.04
C GLU A 295 11.52 -0.65 -23.64
N VAL A 296 10.93 -1.47 -22.76
CA VAL A 296 9.59 -1.24 -22.22
C VAL A 296 9.54 0.09 -21.46
N LYS A 297 10.51 0.32 -20.55
CA LYS A 297 10.62 1.57 -19.79
C LYS A 297 10.66 2.79 -20.71
N LYS A 298 11.52 2.78 -21.74
CA LYS A 298 11.60 3.90 -22.70
C LYS A 298 10.28 4.15 -23.41
N ALA A 299 9.58 3.09 -23.84
CA ALA A 299 8.27 3.22 -24.48
C ALA A 299 7.23 3.83 -23.52
N ILE A 300 7.16 3.35 -22.28
CA ILE A 300 6.20 3.81 -21.27
C ILE A 300 6.48 5.22 -20.77
N GLU A 301 7.73 5.56 -20.48
CA GLU A 301 8.08 6.92 -20.05
C GLU A 301 7.79 7.93 -21.16
N SER A 302 8.00 7.54 -22.42
CA SER A 302 7.58 8.34 -23.57
C SER A 302 6.06 8.50 -23.59
N THR A 303 5.28 7.44 -23.40
CA THR A 303 3.81 7.51 -23.25
C THR A 303 3.38 8.51 -22.17
N PHE A 304 3.97 8.44 -20.97
CA PHE A 304 3.60 9.32 -19.86
C PHE A 304 4.02 10.78 -20.12
N ASN A 305 5.20 11.01 -20.72
CA ASN A 305 5.63 12.35 -21.12
C ASN A 305 4.71 12.94 -22.20
N LEU A 306 4.23 12.11 -23.14
CA LEU A 306 3.24 12.50 -24.14
C LEU A 306 1.88 12.83 -23.53
N TRP A 307 1.52 12.27 -22.37
CA TRP A 307 0.31 12.68 -21.66
C TRP A 307 0.43 14.05 -21.01
N LYS A 308 1.65 14.45 -20.58
CA LYS A 308 1.93 15.77 -20.01
C LYS A 308 1.85 16.88 -21.07
N ILE A 309 2.24 16.60 -22.31
CA ILE A 309 2.17 17.55 -23.43
C ILE A 309 0.81 17.40 -24.12
N SER A 310 -0.06 18.40 -23.98
CA SER A 310 -1.44 18.44 -24.54
C SER A 310 -1.49 18.50 -26.08
N GLY A 311 -0.91 17.50 -26.76
CA GLY A 311 -0.75 17.50 -28.22
C GLY A 311 -0.57 16.14 -28.88
N GLY A 312 -0.54 15.03 -28.14
CA GLY A 312 -0.63 13.67 -28.71
C GLY A 312 0.32 13.44 -29.88
N LEU A 313 1.63 13.46 -29.65
CA LEU A 313 2.54 12.89 -30.65
C LEU A 313 2.20 11.40 -30.80
N LYS A 314 2.17 10.93 -32.05
CA LYS A 314 2.05 9.51 -32.34
C LYS A 314 3.29 8.80 -31.81
N TYR A 315 3.08 7.63 -31.23
CA TYR A 315 4.18 6.71 -30.93
C TYR A 315 5.03 6.48 -32.18
N ASP A 316 6.35 6.38 -32.02
CA ASP A 316 7.16 5.83 -33.09
C ASP A 316 6.79 4.35 -33.34
N GLU A 317 7.17 3.81 -34.50
CA GLU A 317 6.81 2.45 -34.90
C GLU A 317 7.28 1.40 -33.89
N LYS A 318 8.48 1.59 -33.31
CA LYS A 318 9.06 0.67 -32.34
C LYS A 318 8.29 0.67 -31.01
N MET A 319 7.87 1.83 -30.52
CA MET A 319 7.02 1.95 -29.33
C MET A 319 5.66 1.30 -29.55
N THR A 320 5.05 1.53 -30.72
CA THR A 320 3.78 0.89 -31.09
C THR A 320 3.92 -0.64 -31.10
N GLU A 321 5.01 -1.16 -31.67
CA GLU A 321 5.30 -2.58 -31.70
C GLU A 321 5.45 -3.16 -30.28
N ILE A 322 6.30 -2.56 -29.45
CA ILE A 322 6.54 -3.01 -28.07
C ILE A 322 5.22 -3.05 -27.29
N MET A 323 4.41 -1.99 -27.38
CA MET A 323 3.13 -1.91 -26.67
C MET A 323 2.12 -2.95 -27.18
N SER A 324 2.06 -3.17 -28.50
CA SER A 324 1.13 -4.14 -29.11
C SER A 324 1.44 -5.60 -28.74
N LYS A 325 2.71 -5.91 -28.46
CA LYS A 325 3.19 -7.24 -28.05
C LYS A 325 3.29 -7.41 -26.54
N SER A 326 2.94 -6.39 -25.77
CA SER A 326 2.95 -6.45 -24.31
C SER A 326 1.56 -6.77 -23.78
N VAL A 327 1.50 -7.47 -22.66
CA VAL A 327 0.27 -7.74 -21.92
C VAL A 327 0.19 -6.75 -20.77
N VAL A 328 -0.89 -5.97 -20.73
CA VAL A 328 -1.13 -4.99 -19.68
C VAL A 328 -2.14 -5.56 -18.68
N THR A 329 -1.86 -5.38 -17.41
CA THR A 329 -2.84 -5.55 -16.32
C THR A 329 -2.87 -4.27 -15.52
N LEU A 330 -4.06 -3.71 -15.37
CA LEU A 330 -4.27 -2.42 -14.73
C LEU A 330 -5.33 -2.55 -13.64
N TYR A 331 -5.07 -1.92 -12.50
CA TYR A 331 -6.05 -1.68 -11.45
C TYR A 331 -6.14 -0.20 -11.15
N SER A 332 -7.33 0.38 -11.15
CA SER A 332 -7.60 1.73 -10.64
C SER A 332 -8.56 1.65 -9.47
N ASN A 333 -8.29 2.46 -8.45
CA ASN A 333 -9.22 2.59 -7.34
C ASN A 333 -10.46 3.39 -7.75
N GLY A 334 -11.60 2.91 -7.26
CA GLY A 334 -12.77 3.76 -7.08
C GLY A 334 -12.57 4.74 -5.93
N ASP A 335 -13.46 5.71 -5.81
CA ASP A 335 -13.71 6.40 -4.54
C ASP A 335 -14.83 5.70 -3.76
N ASN A 336 -15.31 6.29 -2.67
CA ASN A 336 -16.36 5.71 -1.82
C ASN A 336 -17.71 5.52 -2.54
N THR A 337 -17.83 5.96 -3.79
CA THR A 337 -19.08 6.00 -4.57
C THR A 337 -18.94 5.43 -5.99
N SER A 338 -17.74 5.03 -6.43
CA SER A 338 -17.46 4.46 -7.74
C SER A 338 -16.78 3.10 -7.63
N GLU A 339 -17.08 2.19 -8.55
CA GLU A 339 -16.44 0.87 -8.57
C GLU A 339 -14.96 0.98 -8.95
N SER A 340 -14.13 0.12 -8.34
CA SER A 340 -12.75 -0.06 -8.79
C SER A 340 -12.74 -0.66 -10.19
N PHE A 341 -11.75 -0.28 -11.00
CA PHE A 341 -11.66 -0.69 -12.40
C PHE A 341 -10.46 -1.59 -12.65
N TRP A 342 -10.68 -2.69 -13.39
CA TRP A 342 -9.61 -3.52 -13.94
C TRP A 342 -9.55 -3.35 -15.46
N GLY A 343 -8.35 -3.13 -15.99
CA GLY A 343 -8.10 -2.91 -17.41
C GLY A 343 -7.00 -3.82 -17.95
N THR A 344 -7.01 -4.00 -19.28
CA THR A 344 -6.01 -4.79 -20.01
C THR A 344 -5.32 -4.01 -21.13
N SER A 345 -5.49 -2.68 -21.16
CA SER A 345 -4.78 -1.76 -22.06
C SER A 345 -4.44 -0.46 -21.34
N LEU A 346 -3.51 0.31 -21.93
CA LEU A 346 -3.22 1.68 -21.48
C LEU A 346 -4.14 2.71 -22.14
N ASP A 347 -5.02 2.26 -23.05
CA ASP A 347 -5.97 3.15 -23.71
C ASP A 347 -6.92 3.72 -22.68
N GLY A 348 -7.11 5.04 -22.71
CA GLY A 348 -7.98 5.70 -21.74
C GLY A 348 -7.40 5.79 -20.32
N LEU A 349 -6.18 5.31 -20.03
CA LEU A 349 -5.57 5.46 -18.70
C LEU A 349 -5.49 6.94 -18.28
N LYS A 350 -5.16 7.86 -19.20
CA LYS A 350 -5.22 9.30 -18.90
C LYS A 350 -6.62 9.76 -18.45
N SER A 351 -7.68 9.20 -19.01
CA SER A 351 -9.07 9.54 -18.66
C SER A 351 -9.45 9.10 -17.24
N VAL A 352 -8.78 8.08 -16.69
CA VAL A 352 -8.96 7.65 -15.29
C VAL A 352 -8.66 8.79 -14.31
N PHE A 353 -7.74 9.69 -14.69
CA PHE A 353 -7.36 10.86 -13.90
C PHE A 353 -8.11 12.14 -14.30
N ASP A 354 -8.87 12.14 -15.40
CA ASP A 354 -9.68 13.30 -15.82
C ASP A 354 -11.06 13.30 -15.12
N VAL A 355 -11.02 13.25 -13.80
CA VAL A 355 -12.23 13.16 -12.96
C VAL A 355 -12.71 14.54 -12.57
N LYS A 356 -14.01 14.75 -12.69
CA LYS A 356 -14.68 15.91 -12.09
C LYS A 356 -14.96 15.63 -10.62
N TYR A 357 -14.01 16.00 -9.76
CA TYR A 357 -14.22 15.92 -8.32
C TYR A 357 -15.44 16.74 -7.90
N ASN A 358 -16.20 16.22 -6.94
CA ASN A 358 -17.34 16.89 -6.32
C ASN A 358 -17.52 16.38 -4.88
N GLN A 359 -18.55 16.87 -4.18
CA GLN A 359 -18.75 16.55 -2.76
C GLN A 359 -19.00 15.05 -2.48
N ASN A 360 -19.48 14.29 -3.47
CA ASN A 360 -19.66 12.84 -3.37
C ASN A 360 -18.41 12.08 -3.87
N PHE A 361 -17.72 12.64 -4.86
CA PHE A 361 -16.56 12.05 -5.53
C PHE A 361 -15.34 12.95 -5.32
N TYR A 362 -14.72 12.94 -4.14
CA TYR A 362 -13.62 13.85 -3.78
C TYR A 362 -12.24 13.16 -3.75
N GLY A 363 -12.19 11.87 -4.06
CA GLY A 363 -10.99 11.03 -4.03
C GLY A 363 -10.91 10.17 -2.78
N ALA A 364 -10.12 9.09 -2.86
CA ALA A 364 -9.82 8.20 -1.74
C ALA A 364 -8.56 8.69 -0.99
N PRO A 365 -8.37 8.33 0.29
CA PRO A 365 -7.08 8.50 0.96
C PRO A 365 -5.96 7.76 0.20
N ILE A 366 -4.86 8.45 -0.10
CA ILE A 366 -3.73 7.88 -0.86
C ILE A 366 -2.42 7.93 -0.09
N TYR A 367 -2.21 9.01 0.67
CA TYR A 367 -1.01 9.19 1.47
C TYR A 367 -1.39 9.63 2.87
N ALA A 368 -0.65 9.14 3.86
CA ALA A 368 -0.61 9.73 5.19
C ALA A 368 0.82 10.10 5.58
N TYR A 369 0.98 11.31 6.09
CA TYR A 369 2.16 11.68 6.85
C TYR A 369 1.89 11.37 8.32
N MET A 370 2.59 10.34 8.82
CA MET A 370 2.51 9.91 10.21
C MET A 370 3.53 10.67 11.02
N LYS A 371 3.13 11.13 12.21
CA LYS A 371 4.01 11.81 13.15
C LYS A 371 3.98 11.11 14.49
N SER A 372 5.14 10.86 15.10
CA SER A 372 5.16 10.30 16.46
C SER A 372 4.82 11.36 17.50
N PHE A 373 4.52 10.87 18.70
CA PHE A 373 4.39 11.71 19.88
C PHE A 373 5.73 12.09 20.51
N LEU A 374 6.87 11.59 20.00
CA LEU A 374 8.20 11.94 20.50
C LEU A 374 8.57 13.39 20.12
N ARG A 375 9.23 14.08 21.05
CA ARG A 375 9.58 15.50 20.90
C ARG A 375 10.67 15.74 19.83
N TRP A 376 11.50 14.74 19.57
CA TRP A 376 12.62 14.83 18.62
C TRP A 376 12.17 14.87 17.14
N ASP A 377 10.94 14.40 16.84
CA ASP A 377 10.31 14.48 15.52
C ASP A 377 9.77 15.89 15.17
N PHE A 378 10.08 16.89 16.00
CA PHE A 378 9.80 18.30 15.75
C PHE A 378 11.03 19.08 15.28
N GLY A 379 12.20 18.43 15.16
CA GLY A 379 13.44 19.01 14.63
C GLY A 379 13.69 18.68 13.15
N PRO A 380 14.32 19.59 12.36
CA PRO A 380 14.72 19.30 10.99
C PRO A 380 15.87 18.28 10.96
N GLY A 381 15.79 17.29 10.07
CA GLY A 381 16.91 16.39 9.76
C GLY A 381 17.00 15.09 10.58
N HIS A 382 16.00 14.76 11.38
CA HIS A 382 15.87 13.40 11.92
C HIS A 382 15.03 12.56 10.97
N ASP A 383 15.70 11.68 10.24
CA ASP A 383 15.02 10.57 9.60
C ASP A 383 14.36 9.76 10.71
N PHE A 384 13.02 9.64 10.64
CA PHE A 384 12.32 8.50 11.20
C PHE A 384 13.22 7.29 10.98
N CYS A 385 13.40 6.42 11.99
CA CYS A 385 14.05 5.12 11.75
C CYS A 385 13.54 4.61 10.41
N SER A 386 14.46 4.48 9.45
CA SER A 386 14.10 4.25 8.07
C SER A 386 13.62 2.81 7.97
N TRP A 387 12.38 2.57 8.39
CA TRP A 387 11.75 1.27 8.36
C TRP A 387 11.34 1.03 6.92
N LYS A 388 12.34 0.69 6.10
CA LYS A 388 12.12 0.15 4.76
C LYS A 388 11.27 -1.10 4.93
N ARG A 389 10.00 -1.02 4.51
CA ARG A 389 9.35 -2.20 3.92
C ARG A 389 9.95 -2.46 2.56
#